data_AF-A0A939XZD9-F1
#
_entry.id   AF-A0A939XZD9-F1
#
_cell.length_a   1.000
_cell.length_b   1.000
_cell.length_c   1.000
_cell.angle_alpha   90.00
_cell.angle_beta   90.00
_cell.angle_gamma   90.00
#
_symmetry.space_group_name_H-M   'P 1'
#
loop_
_entity.id
_entity.type
_entity.pdbx_description
1 polymer ?
#
loop_
_entity_poly.entity_id
_entity_poly.type
_entity_poly.pdbx_seq_one_letter_code
_entity_poly.pdbx_strand_id
1 'polypeptide(L)'
;MAKVFSRKIEKRWCCIASNKKKTWNPGTANPKQKLFFESKTMFTAYGGAKGGGKTWAVRTKAIGGAIFNPGIKILIMRSTFREVDENHIQPICNEVIPLGIAKYNNMNHRLTFTNGSVIQFGNWEGEESERHYNGLEYDWIFIDEATQFTERAFNFLGGCLRGVNDFPKRMYLTCNPGGV
;
A
#
# COMPACT_ATOMS: atom_id res chain seq x y z
N MET A 1 -15.92 -16.16 59.92
CA MET A 1 -15.68 -16.76 58.59
C MET A 1 -14.56 -15.95 57.92
N ALA A 2 -13.27 -16.31 57.96
CA ALA A 2 -12.59 -17.40 57.22
C ALA A 2 -12.96 -17.38 55.71
N LYS A 3 -12.11 -17.24 54.69
CA LYS A 3 -10.65 -17.40 54.41
C LYS A 3 -10.37 -16.58 53.12
N VAL A 4 -9.30 -15.78 52.97
CA VAL A 4 -7.91 -16.12 52.55
C VAL A 4 -7.79 -16.83 51.19
N PHE A 5 -7.17 -16.14 50.20
CA PHE A 5 -6.02 -16.61 49.37
C PHE A 5 -5.37 -15.36 48.72
N SER A 6 -4.30 -14.80 49.30
CA SER A 6 -2.86 -15.09 49.02
C SER A 6 -2.33 -14.33 47.79
N ARG A 7 -1.79 -13.12 47.98
CA ARG A 7 -0.35 -12.77 48.10
C ARG A 7 0.38 -12.56 46.75
N LYS A 8 0.81 -11.30 46.58
CA LYS A 8 2.12 -10.83 46.09
C LYS A 8 2.57 -11.29 44.69
N ILE A 9 2.73 -10.32 43.79
CA ILE A 9 4.07 -9.86 43.36
C ILE A 9 3.97 -8.35 43.12
N GLU A 10 4.63 -7.63 44.01
CA GLU A 10 5.01 -6.24 43.89
C GLU A 10 6.33 -6.19 43.11
N LYS A 11 6.57 -5.11 42.36
CA LYS A 11 7.87 -4.62 41.84
C LYS A 11 8.41 -5.22 40.52
N ARG A 12 8.27 -4.43 39.44
CA ARG A 12 9.36 -3.77 38.68
C ARG A 12 8.88 -3.42 37.27
N TRP A 13 8.48 -2.16 37.07
CA TRP A 13 8.60 -1.50 35.76
C TRP A 13 8.94 -0.04 36.00
N CYS A 14 10.10 0.19 36.61
CA CYS A 14 10.84 1.42 36.37
C CYS A 14 12.09 1.01 35.58
N CYS A 15 12.03 1.23 34.26
CA CYS A 15 13.14 1.62 33.41
C CYS A 15 12.64 1.95 31.99
N ILE A 16 12.57 3.25 31.71
CA ILE A 16 13.09 3.91 30.50
C ILE A 16 12.18 4.03 29.24
N ALA A 17 12.03 5.31 28.86
CA ALA A 17 11.82 5.92 27.54
C ALA A 17 10.39 6.11 26.98
N SER A 18 9.91 7.36 27.17
CA SER A 18 9.03 8.16 26.32
C SER A 18 8.18 7.43 25.26
N ASN A 19 6.93 7.11 25.59
CA ASN A 19 5.98 6.64 24.58
C ASN A 19 5.28 7.85 23.93
N LYS A 20 5.99 8.62 23.10
CA LYS A 20 5.33 9.45 22.09
C LYS A 20 4.65 8.46 21.13
N LYS A 21 3.32 8.46 21.04
CA LYS A 21 2.60 7.71 20.00
C LYS A 21 3.24 8.07 18.65
N LYS A 22 3.94 7.13 18.03
CA LYS A 22 4.52 7.34 16.70
C LYS A 22 3.39 7.34 15.69
N THR A 23 3.07 8.50 15.15
CA THR A 23 2.05 8.66 14.11
C THR A 23 2.72 8.67 12.74
N TRP A 24 2.13 7.99 11.76
CA TRP A 24 2.61 8.09 10.37
C TRP A 24 2.40 9.52 9.86
N ASN A 25 3.46 10.11 9.31
CA ASN A 25 3.44 11.44 8.71
C ASN A 25 4.05 11.36 7.31
N PRO A 26 3.24 11.44 6.24
CA PRO A 26 3.75 11.35 4.88
C PRO A 26 4.56 12.57 4.43
N GLY A 27 4.48 13.70 5.15
CA GLY A 27 5.01 15.00 4.71
C GLY A 27 3.94 15.85 4.02
N THR A 28 4.38 16.85 3.24
CA THR A 28 3.48 17.84 2.62
C THR A 28 3.28 17.57 1.13
N ALA A 29 2.03 17.45 0.71
CA ALA A 29 1.66 17.24 -0.68
C ALA A 29 1.60 18.56 -1.47
N ASN A 30 2.10 18.54 -2.70
CA ASN A 30 1.89 19.62 -3.67
C ASN A 30 0.43 19.64 -4.19
N PRO A 31 -0.02 20.70 -4.87
CA PRO A 31 -1.41 20.82 -5.32
C PRO A 31 -1.89 19.67 -6.23
N LYS A 32 -1.05 19.17 -7.15
CA LYS A 32 -1.42 18.05 -8.03
C LYS A 32 -1.54 16.73 -7.27
N GLN A 33 -0.65 16.49 -6.30
CA GLN A 33 -0.72 15.33 -5.42
C GLN A 33 -2.00 15.36 -4.56
N LYS A 34 -2.42 16.53 -4.07
CA LYS A 34 -3.69 16.69 -3.35
C LYS A 34 -4.89 16.28 -4.21
N LEU A 35 -4.97 16.75 -5.46
CA LEU A 35 -6.02 16.34 -6.39
C LEU A 35 -6.02 14.82 -6.62
N PHE A 36 -4.84 14.22 -6.77
CA PHE A 36 -4.72 12.76 -6.88
C PHE A 36 -5.20 12.03 -5.62
N PHE A 37 -4.91 12.55 -4.43
CA PHE A 37 -5.35 12.00 -3.15
C PHE A 37 -6.87 12.12 -2.95
N GLU A 38 -7.44 13.26 -3.32
CA GLU A 38 -8.86 13.56 -3.18
C GLU A 38 -9.73 12.85 -4.22
N SER A 39 -9.15 12.37 -5.33
CA SER A 39 -9.91 11.66 -6.34
C SER A 39 -10.66 10.45 -5.79
N LYS A 40 -11.97 10.41 -6.08
CA LYS A 40 -12.90 9.34 -5.71
C LYS A 40 -13.39 8.52 -6.91
N THR A 41 -12.95 8.86 -8.12
CA THR A 41 -13.35 8.15 -9.34
C THR A 41 -12.77 6.74 -9.38
N MET A 42 -13.44 5.86 -10.14
CA MET A 42 -12.98 4.48 -10.32
C MET A 42 -11.59 4.44 -10.98
N PHE A 43 -11.34 5.29 -11.98
CA PHE A 43 -10.04 5.42 -12.62
C PHE A 43 -9.49 6.83 -12.42
N THR A 44 -8.24 6.95 -11.98
CA THR A 44 -7.55 8.23 -11.82
C THR A 44 -6.12 8.13 -12.35
N ALA A 45 -5.74 8.99 -13.29
CA ALA A 45 -4.38 9.08 -13.78
C ALA A 45 -3.66 10.34 -13.25
N TYR A 46 -2.41 10.17 -12.80
CA TYR A 46 -1.51 11.24 -12.42
C TYR A 46 -0.32 11.29 -13.37
N GLY A 47 -0.39 12.22 -14.33
CA GLY A 47 0.69 12.53 -15.26
C GLY A 47 1.63 13.65 -14.79
N GLY A 48 2.82 13.72 -15.38
CA GLY A 48 3.74 14.86 -15.24
C GLY A 48 5.20 14.48 -15.48
N ALA A 49 6.12 15.44 -15.38
CA ALA A 49 7.54 15.22 -15.61
C ALA A 49 8.22 14.30 -14.56
N LYS A 50 9.39 13.77 -14.92
CA LYS A 50 10.30 13.05 -14.00
C LYS A 50 10.61 13.93 -12.78
N GLY A 51 10.68 13.33 -11.59
CA GLY A 51 10.91 14.06 -10.34
C GLY A 51 9.68 14.76 -9.76
N GLY A 52 8.51 14.70 -10.42
CA GLY A 52 7.27 15.34 -9.93
C GLY A 52 6.60 14.69 -8.70
N GLY A 53 7.26 13.74 -8.03
CA GLY A 53 6.74 13.10 -6.81
C GLY A 53 5.56 12.13 -7.01
N LYS A 54 5.44 11.52 -8.20
CA LYS A 54 4.36 10.56 -8.52
C LYS A 54 4.48 9.25 -7.74
N THR A 55 5.67 8.66 -7.72
CA THR A 55 5.96 7.43 -6.96
C THR A 55 5.68 7.63 -5.47
N TRP A 56 6.11 8.77 -4.90
CA TRP A 56 5.75 9.12 -3.52
C TRP A 56 4.23 9.22 -3.34
N ALA A 57 3.51 9.85 -4.27
CA ALA A 57 2.06 9.95 -4.20
C ALA A 57 1.36 8.57 -4.22
N VAL A 58 1.84 7.62 -5.03
CA VAL A 58 1.35 6.24 -5.02
C VAL A 58 1.53 5.61 -3.63
N ARG A 59 2.73 5.67 -3.06
CA ARG A 59 3.03 5.12 -1.73
C ARG A 59 2.16 5.76 -0.65
N THR A 60 2.12 7.09 -0.61
CA THR A 60 1.34 7.84 0.37
C THR A 60 -0.14 7.49 0.29
N LYS A 61 -0.70 7.41 -0.93
CA LYS A 61 -2.10 7.05 -1.10
C LYS A 61 -2.39 5.61 -0.70
N ALA A 62 -1.50 4.67 -1.03
CA ALA A 62 -1.64 3.27 -0.67
C ALA A 62 -1.54 3.06 0.86
N ILE A 63 -0.53 3.64 1.53
CA ILE A 63 -0.38 3.57 2.98
C ILE A 63 -1.59 4.22 3.67
N GLY A 64 -1.98 5.43 3.25
CA GLY A 64 -3.16 6.11 3.79
C GLY A 64 -4.43 5.27 3.61
N GLY A 65 -4.62 4.69 2.42
CA GLY A 65 -5.69 3.75 2.15
C GLY A 65 -5.72 2.59 3.14
N ALA A 66 -4.58 1.92 3.33
CA ALA A 66 -4.45 0.80 4.26
C ALA A 66 -4.71 1.20 5.72
N ILE A 67 -4.25 2.36 6.16
CA ILE A 67 -4.44 2.85 7.53
C ILE A 67 -5.91 3.21 7.79
N PHE A 68 -6.56 3.93 6.87
CA PHE A 68 -7.89 4.50 7.08
C PHE A 68 -9.05 3.58 6.68
N ASN A 69 -8.79 2.45 6.01
CA ASN A 69 -9.81 1.49 5.58
C ASN A 69 -9.43 0.09 6.09
N PRO A 70 -9.73 -0.26 7.36
CA PRO A 70 -9.34 -1.54 7.96
C PRO A 70 -9.80 -2.75 7.15
N GLY A 71 -8.85 -3.57 6.69
CA GLY A 71 -9.13 -4.77 5.90
C GLY A 71 -9.12 -4.57 4.38
N ILE A 72 -8.81 -3.35 3.90
CA ILE A 72 -8.70 -3.10 2.45
C ILE A 72 -7.57 -3.92 1.82
N LYS A 73 -7.81 -4.43 0.61
CA LYS A 73 -6.83 -5.14 -0.21
C LYS A 73 -6.31 -4.24 -1.32
N ILE A 74 -5.01 -3.94 -1.29
CA ILE A 74 -4.36 -3.04 -2.25
C ILE A 74 -3.32 -3.82 -3.05
N LEU A 75 -3.23 -3.56 -4.35
CA LEU A 75 -2.15 -4.01 -5.23
C LEU A 75 -1.32 -2.81 -5.71
N ILE A 76 0.01 -2.91 -5.66
CA ILE A 76 0.93 -1.98 -6.32
C ILE A 76 1.72 -2.75 -7.37
N MET A 77 1.69 -2.24 -8.61
CA MET A 77 2.23 -2.89 -9.80
C MET A 77 3.25 -1.99 -10.51
N ARG A 78 4.36 -2.57 -10.97
CA ARG A 78 5.28 -2.03 -12.00
C ARG A 78 5.67 -3.13 -12.99
N SER A 79 6.42 -2.80 -14.04
CA SER A 79 6.84 -3.78 -15.05
C SER A 79 7.74 -4.88 -14.47
N THR A 80 8.77 -4.52 -13.68
CA THR A 80 9.72 -5.49 -13.09
C THR A 80 9.70 -5.47 -11.57
N PHE A 81 9.97 -6.62 -10.94
CA PHE A 81 9.98 -6.71 -9.47
C PHE A 81 11.08 -5.83 -8.84
N ARG A 82 12.26 -5.74 -9.46
CA ARG A 82 13.35 -4.87 -8.99
C ARG A 82 12.89 -3.42 -8.84
N GLU A 83 12.15 -2.91 -9.80
CA GLU A 83 11.61 -1.56 -9.72
C GLU A 83 10.54 -1.41 -8.64
N VAL A 84 9.71 -2.43 -8.42
CA VAL A 84 8.73 -2.43 -7.32
C VAL A 84 9.45 -2.38 -5.98
N ASP A 85 10.53 -3.15 -5.83
CA ASP A 85 11.30 -3.19 -4.59
C ASP A 85 11.93 -1.84 -4.27
N GLU A 86 12.70 -1.29 -5.21
CA GLU A 86 13.43 -0.03 -5.06
C GLU A 86 12.48 1.17 -4.88
N ASN A 87 11.41 1.25 -5.67
CA ASN A 87 10.54 2.42 -5.69
C ASN A 87 9.45 2.39 -4.61
N HIS A 88 8.97 1.20 -4.23
CA HIS A 88 7.78 1.04 -3.39
C HIS A 88 8.06 0.24 -2.11
N ILE A 89 8.56 -0.99 -2.20
CA ILE A 89 8.68 -1.88 -1.03
C ILE A 89 9.63 -1.30 0.01
N GLN A 90 10.89 -1.02 -0.36
CA GLN A 90 11.89 -0.52 0.58
C GLN A 90 11.45 0.80 1.23
N PRO A 91 10.97 1.82 0.47
CA PRO A 91 10.52 3.06 1.07
C PRO A 91 9.28 2.91 1.97
N ILE A 92 8.26 2.13 1.55
CA ILE A 92 7.07 1.90 2.37
C ILE A 92 7.47 1.20 3.68
N CYS A 93 8.28 0.14 3.60
CA CYS A 93 8.77 -0.59 4.77
C CYS A 93 9.49 0.33 5.76
N ASN A 94 10.37 1.20 5.27
CA ASN A 94 11.08 2.20 6.08
C ASN A 94 10.13 3.20 6.76
N GLU A 95 8.99 3.53 6.15
CA GLU A 95 7.99 4.43 6.72
C GLU A 95 7.13 3.75 7.80
N VAL A 96 6.70 2.50 7.60
CA VAL A 96 5.63 1.90 8.43
C VAL A 96 6.12 0.85 9.44
N ILE A 97 7.20 0.13 9.16
CA ILE A 97 7.71 -0.92 10.08
C ILE A 97 8.21 -0.30 11.40
N PRO A 98 8.97 0.81 11.42
CA PRO A 98 9.44 1.42 12.68
C PRO A 98 8.32 1.99 13.56
N LEU A 99 7.12 2.16 13.00
CA LEU A 99 5.91 2.58 13.70
C LEU A 99 5.16 1.39 14.33
N GLY A 100 5.51 0.15 13.96
CA GLY A 100 4.86 -1.06 14.47
C GLY A 100 3.46 -1.31 13.92
N ILE A 101 3.07 -0.63 12.83
CA ILE A 101 1.71 -0.71 12.26
C ILE A 101 1.57 -1.71 11.13
N ALA A 102 2.67 -2.28 10.63
CA ALA A 102 2.68 -3.29 9.59
C ALA A 102 3.89 -4.22 9.68
N LYS A 103 3.78 -5.39 9.03
CA LYS A 103 4.84 -6.38 8.87
C LYS A 103 4.96 -6.77 7.40
N TYR A 104 6.19 -6.82 6.89
CA TYR A 104 6.48 -7.23 5.52
C TYR A 104 6.88 -8.71 5.47
N ASN A 105 6.34 -9.43 4.49
CA ASN A 105 6.71 -10.81 4.17
C ASN A 105 7.41 -10.82 2.81
N ASN A 106 8.71 -11.11 2.83
CA ASN A 106 9.55 -11.14 1.63
C ASN A 106 9.18 -12.25 0.64
N MET A 107 8.72 -13.41 1.13
CA MET A 107 8.41 -14.55 0.24
C MET A 107 7.15 -14.30 -0.57
N ASN A 108 6.15 -13.65 0.05
CA ASN A 108 4.86 -13.40 -0.57
C ASN A 108 4.75 -11.97 -1.14
N HIS A 109 5.82 -11.18 -1.06
CA HIS A 109 5.85 -9.76 -1.42
C HIS A 109 4.64 -8.99 -0.90
N ARG A 110 4.34 -9.16 0.39
CA ARG A 110 3.11 -8.65 1.02
C ARG A 110 3.41 -7.89 2.30
N LEU A 111 2.83 -6.70 2.43
CA LEU A 111 2.82 -5.91 3.65
C LEU A 111 1.45 -6.00 4.31
N THR A 112 1.40 -6.50 5.54
CA THR A 112 0.17 -6.69 6.31
C THR A 112 0.12 -5.70 7.46
N PHE A 113 -0.93 -4.90 7.54
CA PHE A 113 -1.16 -3.92 8.59
C PHE A 113 -1.86 -4.57 9.79
N THR A 114 -1.68 -3.99 10.98
CA THR A 114 -2.30 -4.50 12.23
C THR A 114 -3.83 -4.44 12.23
N ASN A 115 -4.42 -3.64 11.34
CA ASN A 115 -5.88 -3.52 11.17
C ASN A 115 -6.44 -4.50 10.11
N GLY A 116 -5.63 -5.43 9.61
CA GLY A 116 -6.04 -6.42 8.60
C GLY A 116 -5.89 -5.97 7.15
N SER A 117 -5.58 -4.70 6.90
CA SER A 117 -5.31 -4.21 5.54
C SER A 117 -4.04 -4.83 4.96
N VAL A 118 -4.00 -5.00 3.65
CA VAL A 118 -2.84 -5.56 2.95
C VAL A 118 -2.46 -4.71 1.75
N ILE A 119 -1.14 -4.56 1.55
CA ILE A 119 -0.56 -4.10 0.29
C ILE A 119 0.21 -5.28 -0.30
N GLN A 120 -0.31 -5.82 -1.41
CA GLN A 120 0.38 -6.78 -2.26
C GLN A 120 1.26 -6.02 -3.25
N PHE A 121 2.50 -6.46 -3.41
CA PHE A 121 3.41 -5.96 -4.42
C PHE A 121 3.52 -6.98 -5.54
N GLY A 122 3.56 -6.49 -6.77
CA GLY A 122 3.56 -7.33 -7.95
C GLY A 122 4.25 -6.68 -9.15
N ASN A 123 4.70 -7.51 -10.08
CA ASN A 123 5.25 -7.13 -11.37
C ASN A 123 4.44 -7.74 -12.52
N TRP A 124 4.60 -7.17 -13.72
CA TRP A 124 3.92 -7.64 -14.94
C TRP A 124 4.93 -7.99 -16.04
N GLU A 125 5.13 -9.28 -16.25
CA GLU A 125 6.10 -9.86 -17.19
C GLU A 125 5.42 -10.56 -18.39
N GLY A 126 4.14 -10.26 -18.63
CA GLY A 126 3.37 -10.81 -19.75
C GLY A 126 2.39 -11.91 -19.34
N GLU A 127 2.21 -12.93 -20.17
CA GLU A 127 1.15 -13.94 -19.99
C GLU A 127 1.30 -14.78 -18.70
N GLU A 128 2.51 -14.93 -18.18
CA GLU A 128 2.71 -15.60 -16.88
C GLU A 128 2.06 -14.84 -15.73
N SER A 129 2.11 -13.51 -15.78
CA SER A 129 1.43 -12.65 -14.81
C SER A 129 -0.09 -12.83 -14.87
N GLU A 130 -0.69 -12.98 -16.06
CA GLU A 130 -2.13 -13.25 -16.18
C GLU A 130 -2.54 -14.50 -15.39
N ARG A 131 -1.77 -15.59 -15.50
CA ARG A 131 -2.04 -16.81 -14.73
C ARG A 131 -1.95 -16.58 -13.22
N HIS A 132 -0.98 -15.78 -12.77
CA HIS A 132 -0.79 -15.48 -11.35
C HIS A 132 -1.92 -14.63 -10.76
N TYR A 133 -2.37 -13.61 -11.50
CA TYR A 133 -3.39 -12.67 -11.03
C TYR A 133 -4.82 -13.13 -11.34
N ASN A 134 -5.00 -14.22 -12.09
CA ASN A 134 -6.32 -14.78 -12.38
C ASN A 134 -7.03 -15.18 -11.08
N GLY A 135 -8.29 -14.78 -10.95
CA GLY A 135 -9.09 -15.06 -9.75
C GLY A 135 -8.74 -14.23 -8.52
N LEU A 136 -7.73 -13.36 -8.58
CA LEU A 136 -7.42 -12.44 -7.48
C LEU A 136 -8.37 -11.24 -7.48
N GLU A 137 -8.50 -10.62 -6.31
CA GLU A 137 -9.43 -9.52 -6.04
C GLU A 137 -8.74 -8.45 -5.20
N TYR A 138 -8.85 -7.21 -5.66
CA TYR A 138 -8.30 -6.05 -4.97
C TYR A 138 -9.33 -4.93 -4.94
N ASP A 139 -9.34 -4.19 -3.83
CA ASP A 139 -10.16 -3.00 -3.70
C ASP A 139 -9.51 -1.85 -4.45
N TRP A 140 -8.21 -1.61 -4.21
CA TRP A 140 -7.43 -0.62 -4.92
C TRP A 140 -6.27 -1.24 -5.70
N ILE A 141 -6.05 -0.76 -6.91
CA ILE A 141 -4.90 -1.15 -7.74
C ILE A 141 -4.14 0.11 -8.14
N PHE A 142 -2.82 0.10 -7.94
CA PHE A 142 -1.92 1.13 -8.42
C PHE A 142 -1.05 0.56 -9.53
N ILE A 143 -1.12 1.15 -10.72
CA ILE A 143 -0.19 0.87 -11.82
C ILE A 143 0.73 2.07 -11.94
N ASP A 144 1.97 1.90 -11.46
CA ASP A 144 2.99 2.94 -11.55
C ASP A 144 3.73 2.80 -12.89
N GLU A 145 3.94 3.93 -13.56
CA GLU A 145 4.46 3.98 -14.95
C GLU A 145 3.62 3.16 -15.93
N ALA A 146 2.30 3.42 -15.92
CA ALA A 146 1.32 2.72 -16.74
C ALA A 146 1.60 2.74 -18.26
N THR A 147 2.45 3.66 -18.74
CA THR A 147 2.91 3.69 -20.14
C THR A 147 3.74 2.46 -20.53
N GLN A 148 4.28 1.71 -19.56
CA GLN A 148 5.03 0.47 -19.80
C GLN A 148 4.11 -0.77 -19.88
N PHE A 149 2.81 -0.60 -19.69
CA PHE A 149 1.84 -1.69 -19.70
C PHE A 149 1.07 -1.69 -21.02
N THR A 150 0.75 -2.89 -21.50
CA THR A 150 -0.16 -3.04 -22.63
C THR A 150 -1.60 -2.75 -22.20
N GLU A 151 -2.45 -2.38 -23.16
CA GLU A 151 -3.89 -2.24 -22.91
C GLU A 151 -4.50 -3.55 -22.38
N ARG A 152 -4.03 -4.70 -22.88
CA ARG A 152 -4.43 -6.03 -22.37
C ARG A 152 -4.12 -6.18 -20.89
N ALA A 153 -2.92 -5.80 -20.44
CA ALA A 153 -2.54 -5.84 -19.03
C ALA A 153 -3.42 -4.91 -18.18
N PHE A 154 -3.67 -3.68 -18.67
CA PHE A 154 -4.55 -2.72 -18.00
C PHE A 154 -5.98 -3.28 -17.84
N ASN A 155 -6.55 -3.83 -18.91
CA ASN A 155 -7.90 -4.42 -18.89
C ASN A 155 -7.98 -5.64 -17.97
N PHE A 156 -6.96 -6.51 -18.00
CA PHE A 156 -6.87 -7.67 -17.12
C PHE A 156 -6.88 -7.25 -15.64
N LEU A 157 -5.99 -6.32 -15.27
CA LEU A 157 -5.90 -5.79 -13.91
C LEU A 157 -7.19 -5.06 -13.51
N GLY A 158 -7.86 -4.40 -14.46
CA GLY A 158 -9.19 -3.81 -14.26
C GLY A 158 -10.23 -4.85 -13.84
N GLY A 159 -10.15 -6.07 -14.40
CA GLY A 159 -10.98 -7.21 -13.99
C GLY A 159 -10.71 -7.71 -12.56
N CYS A 160 -9.51 -7.51 -12.03
CA CYS A 160 -9.18 -7.82 -10.64
C CYS A 160 -9.76 -6.80 -9.64
N LEU A 161 -10.26 -5.65 -10.13
CA LEU A 161 -10.82 -4.58 -9.31
C LEU A 161 -12.26 -4.92 -8.85
N ARG A 162 -12.39 -5.91 -7.97
CA ARG A 162 -13.66 -6.51 -7.57
C ARG A 162 -13.64 -6.98 -6.12
N GLY A 163 -14.80 -7.38 -5.62
CA GLY A 163 -15.00 -7.89 -4.27
C GLY A 163 -16.36 -7.49 -3.71
N VAL A 164 -16.90 -8.27 -2.78
CA VAL A 164 -18.26 -8.09 -2.21
C VAL A 164 -18.32 -7.15 -1.01
N ASN A 165 -17.21 -6.49 -0.67
CA ASN A 165 -17.14 -5.54 0.43
C ASN A 165 -17.51 -4.11 -0.01
N ASP A 166 -17.77 -3.24 0.96
CA ASP A 166 -18.17 -1.85 0.73
C ASP A 166 -17.02 -0.89 0.36
N PHE A 167 -15.77 -1.38 0.23
CA PHE A 167 -14.66 -0.52 -0.13
C PHE A 167 -14.80 -0.05 -1.58
N PRO A 168 -14.54 1.24 -1.87
CA PRO A 168 -14.63 1.76 -3.22
C PRO A 168 -13.57 1.10 -4.09
N LYS A 169 -14.01 0.53 -5.22
CA LYS A 169 -13.15 -0.09 -6.22
C LYS A 169 -12.47 0.98 -7.06
N ARG A 170 -11.15 1.11 -6.93
CA ARG A 170 -10.38 2.20 -7.56
C ARG A 170 -9.04 1.77 -8.14
N MET A 171 -8.79 2.18 -9.37
CA MET A 171 -7.50 2.03 -10.03
C MET A 171 -6.84 3.40 -10.22
N TYR A 172 -5.59 3.49 -9.77
CA TYR A 172 -4.77 4.69 -9.85
C TYR A 172 -3.58 4.43 -10.76
N LEU A 173 -3.34 5.35 -11.69
CA LEU A 173 -2.29 5.26 -12.68
C LEU A 173 -1.31 6.42 -12.48
N THR A 174 -0.02 6.15 -12.66
CA THR A 174 0.95 7.23 -12.90
C THR A 174 1.52 7.08 -14.29
N CYS A 175 1.74 8.22 -14.96
CA CYS A 175 2.33 8.23 -16.29
C CYS A 175 3.44 9.28 -16.36
N ASN A 176 4.57 8.91 -16.96
CA ASN A 176 5.60 9.85 -17.39
C ASN A 176 5.51 10.00 -18.91
N PRO A 177 5.29 11.21 -19.47
CA PRO A 177 5.45 11.40 -20.91
C PRO A 177 6.93 11.16 -21.28
N GLY A 178 7.15 10.29 -22.28
CA GLY A 178 8.48 9.82 -22.70
C GLY A 178 8.70 8.31 -22.58
N GLY A 179 7.67 7.54 -22.21
CA GLY A 179 7.68 6.07 -22.15
C GLY A 179 7.28 5.34 -23.43
N VAL A 180 7.38 6.03 -24.59
CA VAL A 180 7.50 5.50 -25.96
C VAL A 180 8.44 6.44 -26.71
#